data_AF-A0A1F8UNI1-F1
#
_entry.id   AF-A0A1F8UNI1-F1
#
_cell.length_a   1.000
_cell.length_b   1.000
_cell.length_c   1.000
_cell.angle_alpha   90.00
_cell.angle_beta   90.00
_cell.angle_gamma   90.00
#
_symmetry.space_group_name_H-M   'P 1'
#
loop_
_entity.id
_entity.type
_entity.pdbx_description
1 polymer ?
#
loop_
_entity_poly.entity_id
_entity_poly.type
_entity_poly.pdbx_seq_one_letter_code
_entity_poly.pdbx_strand_id
1 'polypeptide(L)'
;MHFGNVEGYNKLEGKDVGIIGTPHLNEIVYRMWNVALGGEDKAQEMKYQEIEKNNYRFWFMTYSDENLQEIQIWFIESELEQAVGRSRLLRNDCTAFLFSNFPLPQAEFVEIDDKDDEIKEENQE
;
A
#
# COMPACT_ATOMS: atom_id res chain seq x y z
N MET A 1 -13.22 5.81 2.94
CA MET A 1 -13.31 4.76 1.89
C MET A 1 -12.78 3.47 2.51
N HIS A 2 -13.22 2.30 2.04
CA HIS A 2 -12.75 1.01 2.54
C HIS A 2 -12.35 0.12 1.36
N PHE A 3 -11.58 -0.92 1.68
CA PHE A 3 -11.07 -1.91 0.71
C PHE A 3 -12.16 -2.39 -0.26
N GLY A 4 -11.88 -2.36 -1.57
CA GLY A 4 -12.83 -2.77 -2.62
C GLY A 4 -13.91 -1.74 -3.01
N ASN A 5 -13.98 -0.58 -2.37
CA ASN A 5 -14.91 0.51 -2.71
C ASN A 5 -14.15 1.80 -3.07
N VAL A 6 -13.19 1.67 -3.99
CA VAL A 6 -12.35 2.78 -4.46
C VAL A 6 -12.87 3.34 -5.80
N GLU A 7 -13.70 2.61 -6.55
CA GLU A 7 -14.31 3.09 -7.79
C GLU A 7 -15.59 3.91 -7.56
N GLY A 8 -15.67 5.10 -8.17
CA GLY A 8 -16.95 5.78 -8.43
C GLY A 8 -17.18 7.17 -7.81
N TYR A 9 -16.27 7.73 -7.01
CA TYR A 9 -16.49 9.06 -6.41
C TYR A 9 -15.31 10.03 -6.60
N ASN A 10 -15.48 11.06 -7.45
CA ASN A 10 -14.55 12.18 -7.66
C ASN A 10 -14.42 13.15 -6.45
N LYS A 11 -14.90 12.78 -5.25
CA LYS A 11 -14.98 13.68 -4.09
C LYS A 11 -13.62 14.02 -3.46
N LEU A 12 -12.56 13.32 -3.86
CA LEU A 12 -11.19 13.44 -3.35
C LEU A 12 -10.23 14.12 -4.33
N GLU A 13 -10.71 14.54 -5.49
CA GLU A 13 -9.88 15.27 -6.46
C GLU A 13 -9.37 16.59 -5.87
N GLY A 14 -8.05 16.81 -5.92
CA GLY A 14 -7.44 18.05 -5.45
C GLY A 14 -7.51 18.28 -3.93
N LYS A 15 -7.70 17.22 -3.15
CA LYS A 15 -7.66 17.26 -1.68
C LYS A 15 -6.49 16.46 -1.17
N ASP A 16 -5.98 16.88 -0.01
CA ASP A 16 -5.05 16.06 0.75
C ASP A 16 -5.72 14.77 1.20
N VAL A 17 -5.03 13.65 1.03
CA VAL A 17 -5.55 12.32 1.36
C VAL A 17 -4.57 11.58 2.26
N GLY A 18 -5.11 10.96 3.31
CA GLY A 18 -4.39 10.01 4.14
C GLY A 18 -4.79 8.59 3.75
N ILE A 19 -3.83 7.78 3.29
CA ILE A 19 -3.97 6.35 3.05
C ILE A 19 -3.37 5.62 4.24
N ILE A 20 -4.17 4.81 4.92
CA ILE A 20 -3.77 4.13 6.16
C ILE A 20 -3.91 2.62 5.98
N GLY A 21 -2.84 1.90 6.31
CA GLY A 21 -2.78 0.44 6.31
C GLY A 21 -2.18 -0.15 5.03
N THR A 22 -2.00 -1.47 5.05
CA THR A 22 -1.50 -2.25 3.92
C THR A 22 -2.60 -3.20 3.45
N PRO A 23 -3.07 -3.12 2.19
CA PRO A 23 -4.19 -3.92 1.72
C PRO A 23 -3.79 -5.38 1.50
N HIS A 24 -4.25 -6.30 2.35
CA HIS A 24 -4.05 -7.73 2.15
C HIS A 24 -5.32 -8.41 1.63
N LEU A 25 -5.23 -9.10 0.49
CA LEU A 25 -6.27 -9.99 0.01
C LEU A 25 -6.24 -11.34 0.74
N ASN A 26 -7.36 -12.07 0.62
CA ASN A 26 -7.43 -13.44 1.08
C ASN A 26 -6.44 -14.32 0.27
N GLU A 27 -5.72 -15.19 0.97
CA GLU A 27 -4.73 -16.12 0.40
C GLU A 27 -5.26 -16.94 -0.80
N ILE A 28 -6.54 -17.29 -0.80
CA ILE A 28 -7.17 -18.01 -1.93
C ILE A 28 -7.00 -17.23 -3.24
N VAL A 29 -7.04 -15.90 -3.20
CA VAL A 29 -6.89 -15.05 -4.39
C VAL A 29 -5.48 -15.17 -4.97
N TYR A 30 -4.45 -15.09 -4.14
CA TYR A 30 -3.05 -15.22 -4.59
C TYR A 30 -2.79 -16.61 -5.17
N ARG A 31 -3.28 -17.66 -4.50
CA ARG A 31 -3.16 -19.04 -4.99
C ARG A 31 -3.86 -19.25 -6.33
N MET A 32 -5.06 -18.69 -6.49
CA MET A 32 -5.81 -18.78 -7.74
C MET A 32 -5.03 -18.13 -8.90
N TRP A 33 -4.43 -16.96 -8.67
CA TRP A 33 -3.59 -16.29 -9.68
C TRP A 33 -2.32 -17.07 -9.99
N ASN A 34 -1.67 -17.66 -8.98
CA ASN A 34 -0.50 -18.51 -9.19
C ASN A 34 -0.81 -19.71 -10.09
N VAL A 35 -1.92 -20.41 -9.84
CA VAL A 35 -2.37 -21.51 -10.70
C VAL A 35 -2.74 -21.03 -12.10
N ALA A 36 -3.42 -19.88 -12.22
CA ALA A 36 -3.79 -19.30 -13.51
C ALA A 36 -2.56 -18.92 -14.35
N LEU A 37 -1.45 -18.54 -13.72
CA LEU A 37 -0.16 -18.23 -14.35
C LEU A 37 0.70 -19.48 -14.62
N GLY A 38 0.18 -20.68 -14.35
CA GLY A 38 0.86 -21.96 -14.61
C GLY A 38 1.72 -22.46 -13.45
N GLY A 39 1.62 -21.85 -12.27
CA GLY A 39 2.23 -22.32 -11.04
C GLY A 39 1.52 -23.55 -10.45
N GLU A 40 2.21 -24.25 -9.55
CA GLU A 40 1.64 -25.38 -8.82
C GLU A 40 0.89 -24.91 -7.57
N ASP A 41 -0.27 -25.48 -7.28
CA ASP A 41 -0.98 -25.25 -6.02
C ASP A 41 -0.31 -26.05 -4.90
N LYS A 42 0.67 -25.42 -4.24
CA LYS A 42 1.31 -25.97 -3.04
C LYS A 42 0.70 -25.34 -1.79
N ALA A 43 0.54 -26.13 -0.75
CA ALA A 43 0.26 -25.61 0.59
C ALA A 43 1.48 -24.78 1.05
N GLN A 44 1.43 -23.47 0.84
CA GLN A 44 2.47 -22.52 1.23
C GLN A 44 1.92 -21.58 2.28
N GLU A 45 2.67 -21.41 3.35
CA GLU A 45 2.32 -20.49 4.43
C GLU A 45 3.11 -19.19 4.26
N MET A 46 2.48 -18.06 4.54
CA MET A 46 3.17 -16.79 4.64
C MET A 46 4.07 -16.78 5.89
N LYS A 47 5.23 -16.17 5.79
CA LYS A 47 6.17 -15.96 6.91
C LYS A 47 6.63 -14.51 6.92
N TYR A 48 6.96 -14.03 8.12
CA TYR A 48 7.57 -12.72 8.27
C TYR A 48 9.06 -12.84 7.95
N GLN A 49 9.48 -12.22 6.86
CA GLN A 49 10.85 -12.34 6.34
C GLN A 49 11.30 -11.03 5.69
N GLU A 50 12.61 -10.83 5.61
CA GLU A 50 13.21 -9.71 4.89
C GLU A 50 13.14 -9.96 3.39
N ILE A 51 12.62 -9.00 2.64
CA ILE A 51 12.52 -9.04 1.18
C ILE A 51 13.17 -7.82 0.56
N GLU A 52 13.65 -7.98 -0.67
CA GLU A 52 14.19 -6.90 -1.49
C GLU A 52 13.28 -6.65 -2.70
N LYS A 53 12.77 -5.43 -2.85
CA LYS A 53 11.91 -5.02 -3.98
C LYS A 53 12.19 -3.56 -4.31
N ASN A 54 12.36 -3.25 -5.59
CA ASN A 54 12.54 -1.88 -6.10
C ASN A 54 13.67 -1.11 -5.37
N ASN A 55 14.79 -1.77 -5.08
CA ASN A 55 15.94 -1.26 -4.30
C ASN A 55 15.65 -0.95 -2.82
N TYR A 56 14.51 -1.37 -2.29
CA TYR A 56 14.20 -1.32 -0.88
C TYR A 56 14.36 -2.70 -0.26
N ARG A 57 14.91 -2.73 0.95
CA ARG A 57 14.97 -3.94 1.78
C ARG A 57 14.17 -3.72 3.05
N PHE A 58 13.14 -4.52 3.25
CA PHE A 58 12.20 -4.35 4.37
C PHE A 58 11.62 -5.70 4.81
N TRP A 59 11.16 -5.74 6.06
CA TRP A 59 10.52 -6.92 6.60
C TRP A 59 9.03 -6.93 6.25
N PHE A 60 8.56 -8.04 5.70
CA PHE A 60 7.19 -8.17 5.25
C PHE A 60 6.64 -9.58 5.45
N MET A 61 5.32 -9.68 5.67
CA MET A 61 4.63 -10.96 5.78
C MET A 61 4.25 -11.46 4.37
N THR A 62 5.01 -12.43 3.86
CA THR A 62 4.85 -12.90 2.47
C THR A 62 5.21 -14.38 2.32
N TYR A 63 4.93 -14.94 1.16
CA TYR A 63 5.28 -16.32 0.81
C TYR A 63 6.79 -16.48 0.58
N SER A 64 7.30 -17.68 0.85
CA SER A 64 8.69 -18.06 0.51
C SER A 64 8.87 -18.40 -0.97
N ASP A 65 7.77 -18.61 -1.70
CA ASP A 65 7.78 -18.85 -3.14
C ASP A 65 7.83 -17.52 -3.88
N GLU A 66 8.81 -17.36 -4.76
CA GLU A 66 9.06 -16.11 -5.47
C GLU A 66 7.88 -15.67 -6.34
N ASN A 67 7.20 -16.61 -7.01
CA ASN A 67 6.05 -16.29 -7.87
C ASN A 67 4.87 -15.81 -7.02
N LEU A 68 4.56 -16.53 -5.95
CA LEU A 68 3.43 -16.19 -5.09
C LEU A 68 3.70 -14.91 -4.30
N GLN A 69 4.95 -14.68 -3.88
CA GLN A 69 5.41 -13.42 -3.31
C GLN A 69 5.24 -12.26 -4.31
N GLU A 70 5.64 -12.42 -5.56
CA GLU A 70 5.51 -11.39 -6.58
C GLU A 70 4.05 -11.04 -6.85
N ILE A 71 3.18 -12.05 -6.96
CA ILE A 71 1.73 -11.86 -7.12
C ILE A 71 1.17 -11.06 -5.94
N GLN A 72 1.50 -11.46 -4.69
CA GLN A 72 1.04 -10.76 -3.49
C GLN A 72 1.48 -9.29 -3.49
N ILE A 73 2.78 -9.05 -3.74
CA ILE A 73 3.36 -7.70 -3.77
C ILE A 73 2.68 -6.85 -4.84
N TRP A 74 2.48 -7.41 -6.04
CA TRP A 74 1.86 -6.70 -7.14
C TRP A 74 0.43 -6.23 -6.82
N PHE A 75 -0.36 -7.06 -6.13
CA PHE A 75 -1.69 -6.66 -5.67
C PHE A 75 -1.65 -5.53 -4.65
N ILE A 76 -0.76 -5.62 -3.67
CA ILE A 76 -0.60 -4.58 -2.64
C ILE A 76 -0.16 -3.25 -3.27
N GLU A 77 0.87 -3.30 -4.11
CA GLU A 77 1.42 -2.14 -4.81
C GLU A 77 0.34 -1.47 -5.69
N SER A 78 -0.36 -2.25 -6.50
CA SER A 78 -1.42 -1.75 -7.40
C SER A 78 -2.58 -1.08 -6.65
N GLU A 79 -2.98 -1.62 -5.50
CA GLU A 79 -4.07 -1.03 -4.70
C GLU A 79 -3.62 0.27 -4.02
N LEU A 80 -2.39 0.31 -3.51
CA LEU A 80 -1.82 1.51 -2.91
C LEU A 80 -1.61 2.61 -3.95
N GLU A 81 -1.09 2.29 -5.13
CA GLU A 81 -0.96 3.24 -6.25
C GLU A 81 -2.30 3.82 -6.67
N GLN A 82 -3.34 2.97 -6.76
CA GLN A 82 -4.69 3.44 -7.06
C GLN A 82 -5.24 4.35 -5.97
N ALA A 83 -5.01 4.03 -4.69
CA ALA A 83 -5.46 4.83 -3.55
C ALA A 83 -4.81 6.22 -3.58
N VAL A 84 -3.49 6.27 -3.79
CA VAL A 84 -2.72 7.51 -3.96
C VAL A 84 -3.20 8.28 -5.19
N GLY A 85 -3.46 7.59 -6.31
CA GLY A 85 -3.93 8.20 -7.55
C GLY A 85 -5.30 8.89 -7.48
N ARG A 86 -6.12 8.63 -6.44
CA ARG A 86 -7.45 9.25 -6.28
C ARG A 86 -7.40 10.76 -6.05
N SER A 87 -6.32 11.28 -5.46
CA SER A 87 -6.14 12.73 -5.28
C SER A 87 -5.71 13.44 -6.57
N ARG A 88 -5.22 12.69 -7.57
CA ARG A 88 -4.69 13.17 -8.85
C ARG A 88 -3.56 14.19 -8.67
N LEU A 89 -2.55 13.81 -7.90
CA LEU A 89 -1.36 14.59 -7.53
C LEU A 89 -0.68 15.32 -8.70
N LEU A 90 -0.64 14.73 -9.90
CA LEU A 90 0.00 15.35 -11.07
C LEU A 90 -0.80 16.51 -11.69
N ARG A 91 -2.07 16.68 -11.31
CA ARG A 91 -2.98 17.68 -11.91
C ARG A 91 -3.45 18.73 -10.91
N ASN A 92 -3.26 18.49 -9.62
CA ASN A 92 -3.73 19.36 -8.54
C ASN A 92 -2.61 19.52 -7.51
N ASP A 93 -2.56 20.67 -6.86
CA ASP A 93 -1.68 20.89 -5.72
C ASP A 93 -2.30 20.23 -4.48
N CYS A 94 -1.93 18.97 -4.23
CA CYS A 94 -2.39 18.19 -3.09
C CYS A 94 -1.32 17.19 -2.64
N THR A 95 -1.41 16.76 -1.38
CA THR A 95 -0.46 15.81 -0.77
C THR A 95 -1.16 14.49 -0.42
N ALA A 96 -0.52 13.36 -0.73
CA ALA A 96 -0.98 12.04 -0.32
C ALA A 96 -0.04 11.49 0.76
N PHE A 97 -0.54 11.38 1.99
CA PHE A 97 0.18 10.77 3.10
C PHE A 97 -0.10 9.28 3.13
N LEU A 98 0.95 8.46 3.02
CA LEU A 98 0.84 7.00 3.07
C LEU A 98 1.42 6.46 4.38
N PHE A 99 0.56 5.84 5.18
CA PHE A 99 0.93 5.17 6.41
C PHE A 99 0.78 3.66 6.22
N SER A 100 1.82 2.99 5.70
CA SER A 100 1.79 1.55 5.43
C SER A 100 3.13 0.88 5.75
N ASN A 101 3.10 -0.45 5.89
CA ASN A 101 4.32 -1.26 6.06
C ASN A 101 4.95 -1.65 4.71
N PHE A 102 4.45 -1.10 3.60
CA PHE A 102 4.95 -1.34 2.25
C PHE A 102 5.53 -0.04 1.66
N PRO A 103 6.82 -0.03 1.28
CA PRO A 103 7.44 1.13 0.64
C PRO A 103 6.99 1.25 -0.82
N LEU A 104 6.27 2.32 -1.15
CA LEU A 104 5.97 2.64 -2.56
C LEU A 104 7.18 3.33 -3.21
N PRO A 105 7.59 2.93 -4.43
CA PRO A 105 8.74 3.54 -5.12
C PRO A 105 8.62 5.04 -5.37
N GLN A 106 7.41 5.55 -5.51
CA GLN A 106 7.13 6.97 -5.80
C GLN A 106 6.96 7.82 -4.54
N ALA A 107 7.02 7.21 -3.34
CA ALA A 107 6.83 7.91 -2.08
C ALA A 107 8.16 8.44 -1.52
N GLU A 108 8.08 9.61 -0.88
CA GLU A 108 9.16 10.13 -0.05
C GLU A 108 8.96 9.66 1.40
N PHE A 109 10.02 9.16 2.03
CA PHE A 109 9.99 8.77 3.44
C PHE A 109 10.15 10.01 4.31
N VAL A 110 9.12 10.29 5.12
CA VAL A 110 9.14 11.39 6.08
C VAL A 110 9.23 10.78 7.47
N GLU A 111 10.29 11.12 8.20
CA GLU A 111 10.37 10.84 9.64
C GLU A 111 9.55 11.89 10.38
N ILE A 112 8.59 11.46 11.19
CA ILE A 112 7.81 12.33 12.06
C ILE A 112 8.52 12.32 13.41
N ASP A 113 9.14 13.45 13.80
CA ASP A 113 9.70 13.62 15.14
C ASP A 113 8.53 13.89 16.11
N ASP A 114 8.51 13.24 17.26
CA ASP A 114 7.42 13.29 18.26
C ASP A 114 7.16 14.71 18.84
N LYS A 115 7.89 15.73 18.38
CA LYS A 115 7.82 17.12 18.82
C LYS A 115 6.90 18.01 17.99
N ASP A 116 6.40 17.54 16.85
CA ASP A 116 5.58 18.35 15.94
C ASP A 116 4.07 18.35 16.27
N ASP A 117 3.62 17.54 17.24
CA ASP A 117 2.21 17.44 17.65
C ASP A 117 1.75 18.57 18.60
N GLU A 118 2.63 19.45 19.08
CA GLU A 118 2.24 20.54 20.01
C GLU A 118 1.66 21.80 19.32
N ILE A 119 1.61 21.89 17.98
CA ILE A 119 1.22 23.14 17.29
C ILE A 119 -0.10 23.01 16.50
N LYS A 120 -1.21 22.50 17.07
CA LYS A 120 -2.56 22.71 16.47
C LYS A 120 -3.75 22.89 17.44
N GLU A 121 -3.56 22.98 18.76
CA GLU A 121 -4.70 23.22 19.68
C GLU A 121 -4.95 24.69 20.09
N GLU A 122 -4.08 25.64 19.75
CA GLU A 122 -4.18 27.01 20.33
C GLU A 122 -4.96 28.08 19.53
N ASN A 123 -5.72 27.76 18.48
CA ASN A 123 -6.49 28.81 17.78
C ASN A 123 -7.97 28.45 17.55
N GLN A 124 -8.73 28.45 18.64
CA GLN A 124 -10.17 28.80 18.63
C GLN A 124 -10.47 29.67 19.87
N GLU A 125 -10.23 30.97 19.75
CA GLU A 125 -10.97 32.00 20.50
C GLU A 125 -12.25 32.38 19.75
#